data_AF-A0A1G1AAK7-F1
#
_entry.id   AF-A0A1G1AAK7-F1
#
_cell.length_a   1.000
_cell.length_b   1.000
_cell.length_c   1.000
_cell.angle_alpha   90.00
_cell.angle_beta   90.00
_cell.angle_gamma   90.00
#
_symmetry.space_group_name_H-M   'P 1'
#
loop_
_entity.id
_entity.type
_entity.pdbx_description
1 polymer ?
#
loop_
_entity_poly.entity_id
_entity_poly.type
_entity_poly.pdbx_seq_one_letter_code
_entity_poly.pdbx_strand_id
1 'polypeptide(L)' 'MENKIIASKTCEGNHKGHLCVLASENRINEIKELVQGPKFLCFNCGRVADSEQNLCNPMPLEK' A
#
# COMPACT_ATOMS: atom_id res chain seq x y z
N MET A 1 -2.34 -12.50 30.19
CA MET A 1 -2.15 -13.16 28.88
C MET A 1 -2.93 -12.35 27.86
N GLU A 2 -2.30 -11.36 27.25
CA GLU A 2 -2.98 -10.44 26.32
C GLU A 2 -2.98 -11.05 24.92
N ASN A 3 -4.17 -11.36 24.43
CA ASN A 3 -4.41 -12.00 23.15
C ASN A 3 -4.24 -10.95 22.04
N LYS A 4 -2.99 -10.75 21.60
CA LYS A 4 -2.68 -9.82 20.52
C LYS A 4 -3.12 -10.49 19.20
N ILE A 5 -4.26 -10.07 18.66
CA ILE A 5 -4.63 -10.40 17.27
C ILE A 5 -3.57 -9.76 16.38
N ILE A 6 -2.58 -10.55 15.97
CA ILE A 6 -1.55 -10.14 15.02
C ILE A 6 -2.25 -10.14 13.66
N ALA A 7 -2.75 -8.99 13.22
CA ALA A 7 -3.02 -8.78 11.81
C ALA A 7 -1.69 -9.07 11.08
N SER A 8 -1.65 -10.15 10.30
CA SER A 8 -0.43 -10.57 9.63
C SER A 8 -0.01 -9.45 8.67
N LYS A 9 1.15 -8.84 8.93
CA LYS A 9 1.73 -7.77 8.09
C LYS A 9 2.30 -8.32 6.78
N THR A 10 1.87 -9.49 6.34
CA THR A 10 2.37 -10.16 5.14
C THR A 10 1.55 -9.71 3.94
N CYS A 11 2.22 -9.27 2.88
CA CYS A 11 1.60 -9.03 1.59
C CYS A 11 1.75 -10.31 0.74
N GLU A 12 0.69 -10.76 0.08
CA GLU A 12 0.60 -12.02 -0.66
C GLU A 12 0.18 -11.76 -2.13
N GLY A 13 0.65 -12.56 -3.10
CA GLY A 13 0.26 -12.45 -4.52
C GLY A 13 1.28 -11.79 -5.46
N ASN A 14 0.81 -11.22 -6.58
CA ASN A 14 1.65 -10.48 -7.53
C ASN A 14 1.81 -9.02 -7.06
N HIS A 15 3.05 -8.58 -6.89
CA HIS A 15 3.37 -7.27 -6.31
C HIS A 15 3.93 -6.27 -7.33
N LYS A 16 4.00 -6.63 -8.61
CA LYS A 16 4.58 -5.76 -9.64
C LYS A 16 3.70 -4.52 -9.82
N GLY A 17 4.30 -3.34 -9.60
CA GLY A 17 3.59 -2.05 -9.69
C GLY A 17 2.87 -1.62 -8.40
N HIS A 18 2.98 -2.40 -7.32
CA HIS A 18 2.54 -1.94 -6.00
C HIS A 18 3.57 -1.01 -5.36
N LEU A 19 3.09 -0.04 -4.57
CA LEU A 19 3.94 0.96 -3.93
C LEU A 19 4.97 0.37 -2.97
N CYS A 20 4.72 -0.81 -2.38
CA CYS A 20 5.70 -1.48 -1.52
C CYS A 20 6.97 -1.87 -2.30
N VAL A 21 6.82 -2.40 -3.52
CA VAL A 21 7.94 -2.80 -4.38
C VAL A 21 8.63 -1.57 -4.95
N LEU A 22 7.86 -0.63 -5.50
CA LEU A 22 8.41 0.61 -6.05
C LEU A 22 9.22 1.38 -5.01
N ALA A 23 8.78 1.39 -3.74
CA ALA A 23 9.53 1.99 -2.64
C ALA A 23 10.83 1.23 -2.33
N SER A 24 10.81 -0.11 -2.31
CA SER A 24 12.02 -0.91 -2.06
C SER A 24 13.08 -0.79 -3.17
N GLU A 25 12.63 -0.55 -4.41
CA GLU A 25 13.49 -0.33 -5.58
C GLU A 25 13.87 1.15 -5.78
N ASN A 26 13.46 2.02 -4.86
CA ASN A 26 13.72 3.47 -4.91
C ASN A 26 13.21 4.14 -6.23
N ARG A 27 12.08 3.64 -6.76
CA ARG A 27 11.45 4.09 -8.02
C ARG A 27 10.61 5.37 -7.78
N ILE A 28 11.24 6.40 -7.22
CA ILE A 28 10.55 7.58 -6.68
C ILE A 28 9.71 8.31 -7.73
N ASN A 29 10.18 8.39 -8.98
CA ASN A 29 9.44 9.07 -10.04
C ASN A 29 8.10 8.39 -10.36
N GLU A 30 8.06 7.06 -10.34
CA GLU A 30 6.80 6.33 -10.56
C GLU A 30 5.87 6.43 -9.38
N ILE A 31 6.41 6.42 -8.16
CA ILE A 31 5.60 6.63 -6.96
C ILE A 31 4.90 7.97 -7.03
N LYS A 32 5.59 9.05 -7.45
CA LYS A 32 4.99 10.38 -7.58
C LYS A 32 3.74 10.37 -8.45
N GLU A 33 3.77 9.71 -9.60
CA GLU A 33 2.61 9.63 -10.51
C GLU A 33 1.41 8.89 -9.90
N LEU A 34 1.64 8.02 -8.91
CA LEU A 34 0.60 7.19 -8.29
C LEU A 34 0.02 7.78 -6.99
N VAL A 35 0.53 8.92 -6.51
CA VAL A 35 0.16 9.50 -5.20
C VAL A 35 -0.24 10.98 -5.28
N GLN A 36 -0.67 11.46 -6.45
CA GLN A 36 -1.02 12.87 -6.65
C GLN A 36 -2.31 13.27 -5.91
N GLY A 37 -3.27 12.35 -5.82
CA GLY A 37 -4.55 12.55 -5.15
C GLY A 37 -5.01 11.25 -4.50
N PRO A 38 -4.33 10.81 -3.42
CA PRO A 38 -4.52 9.47 -2.88
C PRO A 38 -5.95 9.29 -2.38
N LYS A 39 -6.57 8.19 -2.80
CA LYS A 39 -7.93 7.79 -2.41
C LYS A 39 -7.94 6.52 -1.57
N PHE A 40 -6.82 5.82 -1.53
CA PHE A 40 -6.68 4.54 -0.87
C PHE A 40 -5.41 4.49 -0.03
N LEU A 41 -5.45 3.75 1.07
CA LEU A 41 -4.32 3.42 1.92
C LEU A 41 -4.16 1.90 1.98
N CYS A 42 -2.92 1.41 1.92
CA CYS A 42 -2.63 0.01 2.15
C CYS A 42 -2.65 -0.30 3.64
N PHE A 43 -3.57 -1.14 4.09
CA PHE A 43 -3.68 -1.51 5.50
C PHE A 43 -2.44 -2.24 6.05
N ASN A 44 -1.70 -2.93 5.19
CA ASN A 44 -0.53 -3.70 5.61
C ASN A 44 0.70 -2.82 5.89
N CYS A 45 0.86 -1.70 5.16
CA CYS A 45 2.10 -0.92 5.21
C CYS A 45 1.94 0.61 5.21
N GLY A 46 0.71 1.12 5.19
CA GLY A 46 0.38 2.54 5.35
C GLY A 46 0.69 3.44 4.15
N ARG A 47 1.23 2.92 3.04
CA ARG A 47 1.41 3.73 1.82
C ARG A 47 0.04 4.03 1.22
N VAL A 48 -0.08 5.19 0.58
CA VAL A 48 -1.32 5.67 -0.05
C VAL A 48 -1.16 5.72 -1.56
N ALA A 49 -2.25 5.54 -2.30
CA ALA A 49 -2.25 5.65 -3.76
C ALA A 49 -3.59 6.19 -4.27
N ASP A 50 -3.55 6.70 -5.50
CA ASP A 50 -4.72 7.21 -6.22
C ASP A 50 -5.67 6.07 -6.64
N SER A 51 -5.12 4.87 -6.83
CA SER A 51 -5.83 3.65 -7.23
C SER A 51 -5.52 2.48 -6.30
N GLU A 52 -6.54 1.70 -5.98
CA GLU A 52 -6.44 0.51 -5.13
C GLU A 52 -5.51 -0.58 -5.72
N GLN A 53 -5.41 -0.64 -7.05
CA GLN A 53 -4.58 -1.60 -7.80
C GLN A 53 -3.07 -1.41 -7.57
N ASN A 54 -2.67 -0.27 -7.00
CA ASN A 54 -1.26 0.00 -6.68
C ASN A 54 -0.90 -0.38 -5.24
N LEU A 55 -1.81 -1.05 -4.52
CA LEU A 55 -1.67 -1.39 -3.11
C LEU A 55 -1.95 -2.87 -2.86
N CYS A 56 -1.23 -3.44 -1.89
CA CYS A 56 -1.39 -4.82 -1.44
C CYS A 56 -2.78 -5.15 -0.88
N ASN A 57 -3.27 -4.27 -0.01
CA ASN A 57 -4.48 -4.44 0.77
C ASN A 57 -5.14 -3.06 0.91
N PRO A 58 -5.75 -2.56 -0.19
CA PRO A 58 -6.27 -1.20 -0.25
C PRO A 58 -7.50 -1.04 0.64
N MET A 59 -7.56 0.09 1.35
CA MET A 59 -8.77 0.58 2.01
C MET A 59 -9.04 2.02 1.57
N PRO A 60 -10.29 2.40 1.29
CA PRO A 60 -10.65 3.77 0.96
C PRO A 60 -10.25 4.74 2.08
N LEU A 61 -9.74 5.91 1.70
CA LEU A 61 -9.61 7.06 2.58
C LEU A 61 -10.96 7.77 2.63
N GLU A 62 -11.60 7.78 3.80
CA GLU A 62 -12.82 8.56 4.03
C GLU A 62 -12.49 10.06 3.99
N LYS A 63 -13.45 10.88 3.55
CA LYS A 63 -13.37 12.35 3.58
C LYS A 63 -14.06 12.89 4.82
#